data_AF-A0A088T0H7-F1
#
_entry.id   AF-A0A088T0H7-F1
#
_cell.length_a   1.000
_cell.length_b   1.000
_cell.length_c   1.000
_cell.angle_alpha   90.00
_cell.angle_beta   90.00
_cell.angle_gamma   90.00
#
_symmetry.space_group_name_H-M   'P 1'
#
loop_
_entity.id
_entity.type
_entity.pdbx_description
1 polymer ?
#
loop_
_entity_poly.entity_id
_entity_poly.type
_entity_poly.pdbx_seq_one_letter_code
_entity_poly.pdbx_strand_id
1 'polypeptide(L)' 'MPWYAIALIIYGILCLFIGLLKPPMIWNMSKFKVMEKMFGKVGLRVFVLVWGAIALVAGLLLR' A
#
# COMPACT_ATOMS: atom_id res chain seq x y z
N MET A 1 22.09 -4.27 -10.57
CA MET A 1 21.89 -5.05 -9.33
C MET A 1 20.40 -5.16 -9.05
N PRO A 2 19.76 -6.30 -9.32
CA PRO A 2 18.29 -6.45 -9.44
C PRO A 2 17.52 -6.44 -8.10
N TRP A 3 18.19 -6.16 -6.98
CA TRP A 3 17.61 -6.24 -5.63
C TRP A 3 16.45 -5.25 -5.42
N TYR A 4 16.53 -4.05 -5.99
CA TYR A 4 15.50 -3.01 -5.83
C TYR A 4 14.17 -3.39 -6.48
N ALA A 5 14.20 -4.06 -7.64
CA ALA A 5 12.97 -4.52 -8.31
C ALA A 5 12.24 -5.58 -7.48
N ILE A 6 12.98 -6.52 -6.89
CA ILE A 6 12.41 -7.56 -6.01
C ILE A 6 11.84 -6.92 -4.74
N ALA A 7 12.56 -5.97 -4.13
CA ALA A 7 12.07 -5.23 -2.97
C ALA A 7 10.77 -4.46 -3.28
N LEU A 8 10.66 -3.81 -4.44
CA LEU A 8 9.44 -3.13 -4.87
C LEU A 8 8.26 -4.08 -5.10
N ILE A 9 8.50 -5.25 -5.70
CA ILE A 9 7.46 -6.26 -5.94
C ILE A 9 6.91 -6.78 -4.60
N ILE A 10 7.80 -7.11 -3.65
CA ILE A 10 7.41 -7.54 -2.31
C ILE A 10 6.63 -6.43 -1.59
N TYR A 11 7.10 -5.19 -1.70
CA TYR A 11 6.44 -4.04 -1.08
C TYR A 11 5.06 -3.76 -1.69
N GLY A 12 4.92 -3.87 -3.02
CA GLY A 12 3.64 -3.71 -3.71
C GLY A 12 2.62 -4.78 -3.31
N ILE A 13 3.05 -6.03 -3.16
CA ILE A 13 2.22 -7.13 -2.63
C ILE A 13 1.78 -6.83 -1.20
N LEU A 14 2.70 -6.40 -0.33
CA LEU A 14 2.40 -5.99 1.04
C LEU A 14 1.40 -4.83 1.09
N CYS A 15 1.56 -3.80 0.25
CA CYS A 15 0.63 -2.69 0.17
C CYS A 15 -0.77 -3.14 -0.28
N LEU A 16 -0.89 -4.02 -1.28
CA LEU A 16 -2.17 -4.59 -1.66
C LEU A 16 -2.78 -5.41 -0.52
N PHE A 17 -1.99 -6.22 0.17
CA PHE A 17 -2.44 -7.04 1.29
C PHE A 17 -2.97 -6.17 2.44
N ILE A 18 -2.25 -5.10 2.78
CA ILE A 18 -2.67 -4.13 3.78
C ILE A 18 -3.98 -3.47 3.30
N GLY A 19 -4.04 -2.98 2.06
CA GLY A 19 -5.23 -2.40 1.44
C GLY A 19 -6.48 -3.29 1.50
N LEU A 20 -6.30 -4.61 1.30
CA LEU A 20 -7.39 -5.58 1.21
C LEU A 20 -7.81 -6.14 2.58
N LEU A 21 -6.88 -6.65 3.39
CA LEU A 21 -7.17 -7.29 4.68
C LEU A 21 -7.56 -6.29 5.77
N LYS A 22 -7.28 -5.00 5.55
CA LYS A 22 -7.54 -3.93 6.50
C LYS A 22 -7.11 -4.28 7.94
N PRO A 23 -5.86 -4.75 8.17
CA PRO A 23 -5.42 -5.18 9.49
C PRO A 23 -5.66 -4.05 10.51
N PRO A 24 -6.46 -4.31 11.56
CA PRO A 24 -6.88 -3.29 12.51
C PRO A 24 -5.69 -2.70 13.27
N MET A 25 -4.57 -3.43 13.35
CA MET A 25 -3.34 -2.95 13.97
C MET A 25 -2.68 -1.79 13.21
N ILE A 26 -2.76 -1.76 11.88
CA ILE A 26 -2.22 -0.67 11.05
C ILE A 26 -3.24 0.45 10.91
N TRP A 27 -4.53 0.11 10.75
CA TRP A 27 -5.60 1.10 10.64
C TRP A 27 -5.91 1.85 11.93
N ASN A 28 -5.62 1.27 13.10
CA ASN A 28 -5.83 1.93 14.39
C ASN A 28 -4.64 2.79 14.84
N MET A 29 -3.55 2.86 14.06
CA MET A 29 -2.44 3.78 14.34
C MET A 29 -2.85 5.23 14.07
N SER A 30 -2.36 6.18 14.87
CA SER A 30 -2.68 7.61 14.73
C SER A 30 -2.46 8.16 13.32
N LYS A 31 -1.43 7.70 12.60
CA LYS A 31 -1.13 8.14 11.22
C LYS A 31 -2.23 7.74 10.24
N PHE A 32 -2.68 6.48 10.30
CA PHE A 32 -3.77 5.98 9.45
C PHE A 32 -5.12 6.57 9.85
N LYS A 33 -5.35 6.84 11.14
CA LYS A 33 -6.55 7.54 11.62
C LYS A 33 -6.64 8.98 11.11
N VAL A 34 -5.52 9.69 11.06
CA VAL A 34 -5.43 11.06 10.50
C VAL A 34 -5.69 11.04 9.00
N MET A 35 -5.09 10.10 8.27
CA MET A 35 -5.39 9.93 6.84
C MET A 35 -6.85 9.49 6.63
N GLU A 36 -7.43 8.66 7.50
CA GLU A 36 -8.83 8.23 7.40
C GLU A 36 -9.77 9.42 7.63
N LYS A 37 -9.38 10.36 8.49
CA LYS A 37 -10.12 11.60 8.75
C LYS A 37 -10.06 12.58 7.57
N MET A 38 -8.97 12.57 6.79
CA MET A 38 -8.83 13.41 5.58
C MET A 38 -9.45 12.79 4.33
N PHE A 39 -9.24 11.48 4.08
CA PHE A 39 -9.67 10.79 2.86
C PHE A 39 -10.98 10.00 3.04
N GLY A 40 -11.43 9.78 4.27
CA GLY A 40 -12.52 8.86 4.59
C GLY A 40 -12.09 7.39 4.59
N LYS A 41 -12.91 6.52 5.21
CA LYS A 41 -12.68 5.07 5.31
C LYS A 41 -12.50 4.38 3.96
N VAL A 42 -13.19 4.87 2.94
CA VAL A 42 -13.15 4.35 1.57
C VAL A 42 -11.98 4.95 0.81
N GLY A 43 -11.75 6.27 0.92
CA GLY A 43 -10.64 6.93 0.23
C GLY A 43 -9.28 6.40 0.66
N LEU A 44 -9.08 6.13 1.95
CA LEU A 44 -7.81 5.56 2.42
C LEU A 44 -7.59 4.13 1.88
N ARG A 45 -8.66 3.32 1.81
CA ARG A 45 -8.59 1.97 1.22
C ARG A 45 -8.19 2.03 -0.25
N VAL A 46 -8.84 2.91 -1.02
CA VAL A 46 -8.53 3.11 -2.45
C VAL A 46 -7.11 3.65 -2.61
N PHE A 47 -6.67 4.58 -1.76
CA PHE A 47 -5.33 5.14 -1.80
C PHE A 47 -4.25 4.06 -1.60
N VAL A 48 -4.41 3.19 -0.61
CA VAL A 48 -3.47 2.09 -0.35
C VAL A 48 -3.48 1.05 -1.48
N LEU A 49 -4.64 0.74 -2.04
CA LEU A 49 -4.76 -0.16 -3.19
C LEU A 49 -4.10 0.40 -4.45
N VAL A 50 -4.36 1.67 -4.77
CA VAL A 50 -3.76 2.36 -5.92
C VAL A 50 -2.24 2.47 -5.73
N TRP A 51 -1.78 2.79 -4.53
CA TRP A 51 -0.35 2.85 -4.21
C TRP A 51 0.33 1.49 -4.34
N GLY A 52 -0.32 0.41 -3.87
CA GLY A 52 0.17 -0.96 -4.05
C GLY A 52 0.22 -1.40 -5.51
N ALA A 53 -0.80 -1.04 -6.30
CA ALA A 53 -0.83 -1.32 -7.74
C ALA A 53 0.30 -0.57 -8.49
N ILE A 54 0.51 0.71 -8.18
CA ILE A 54 1.59 1.52 -8.76
C ILE A 54 2.96 0.94 -8.40
N ALA A 55 3.16 0.54 -7.13
CA ALA A 55 4.40 -0.07 -6.68
C ALA A 55 4.70 -1.41 -7.38
N LEU A 56 3.66 -2.21 -7.65
CA LEU A 56 3.78 -3.45 -8.44
C LEU A 56 4.14 -3.17 -9.90
N VAL A 57 3.47 -2.21 -10.54
CA VAL A 57 3.75 -1.84 -11.93
C VAL A 57 5.17 -1.26 -12.05
N ALA A 58 5.58 -0.39 -11.14
CA ALA A 58 6.94 0.14 -11.09
C ALA A 58 7.99 -0.96 -10.85
N GLY A 59 7.71 -1.91 -9.95
CA GLY A 59 8.56 -3.06 -9.71
C GLY A 59 8.70 -3.99 -10.91
N LEU A 60 7.63 -4.18 -11.69
CA LEU A 60 7.64 -4.91 -12.97
C LEU A 60 8.38 -4.16 -14.07
N LEU A 61 8.26 -2.83 -14.14
CA LEU A 61 8.93 -2.00 -15.14
C LEU A 61 10.45 -1.90 -14.90
N LEU A 62 10.89 -1.97 -13.65
CA LEU A 62 12.29 -1.93 -13.22
C LEU A 62 12.98 -3.30 -13.20
N ARG A 63 12.23 -4.38 -13.39
CA ARG A 63 12.74 -5.76 -13.46
C ARG A 63 13.33 -6.05 -14.82
#